data_AF-A0A1M4DY00-F1
#
_entry.id   AF-A0A1M4DY00-F1
#
_cell.length_a   1.000
_cell.length_b   1.000
_cell.length_c   1.000
_cell.angle_alpha   90.00
_cell.angle_beta   90.00
_cell.angle_gamma   90.00
#
_symmetry.space_group_name_H-M   'P 1'
#
loop_
_entity.id
_entity.type
_entity.pdbx_description
1 polymer ?
#
loop_
_entity_poly.entity_id
_entity_poly.type
_entity_poly.pdbx_seq_one_letter_code
_entity_poly.pdbx_strand_id
1 'polypeptide(L)'
;MPGGRLTQQDRQRIAAGLTDGLSYREIARRLGRPTSTITREVARNGGPTAYRPQQAHQSALHRARRGTPAPPRAVTTPTKTALEREIIELAVQAGMPRTAARVHHDLMLAEDGRRTAAELARRLNVSPASISVAVRLLVQQGYARRERDPHRRRDVYVIDDDAWYRAILVGRQQTLGTVRASMAVAEAYGLDSPVGRRLAKTAAFLEHICLDMIDSADRWRSLLA
;
A
#
# COMPACT_ATOMS: atom_id res chain seq x y z
N MET A 1 9.07 28.70 -7.87
CA MET A 1 7.81 28.90 -7.10
C MET A 1 8.00 28.36 -5.70
N PRO A 2 8.05 29.16 -4.61
CA PRO A 2 8.28 28.60 -3.28
C PRO A 2 6.99 27.93 -2.79
N GLY A 3 6.79 26.66 -3.16
CA GLY A 3 5.73 25.76 -2.70
C GLY A 3 6.08 25.04 -1.39
N GLY A 4 6.95 25.64 -0.57
CA GLY A 4 7.35 25.08 0.73
C GLY A 4 6.30 25.28 1.82
N ARG A 5 6.37 24.48 2.89
CA ARG A 5 5.58 24.70 4.12
C ARG A 5 5.79 26.14 4.64
N LEU A 6 4.73 26.74 5.20
CA LEU A 6 4.85 28.03 5.89
C LEU A 6 5.90 27.90 7.00
N THR A 7 6.83 28.83 7.07
CA THR A 7 7.84 28.91 8.15
C THR A 7 7.23 29.50 9.42
N GLN A 8 8.00 29.54 10.52
CA GLN A 8 7.61 30.31 11.70
C GLN A 8 7.47 31.80 11.37
N GLN A 9 8.41 32.34 10.60
CA GLN A 9 8.42 33.74 10.17
C GLN A 9 7.21 34.07 9.29
N ASP A 10 6.84 33.18 8.37
CA ASP A 10 5.62 33.35 7.55
C ASP A 10 4.38 33.48 8.45
N ARG A 11 4.28 32.66 9.51
CA ARG A 11 3.15 32.71 10.44
C ARG A 11 3.11 33.98 11.27
N GLN A 12 4.26 34.51 11.68
CA GLN A 12 4.35 35.80 12.37
C GLN A 12 3.85 36.94 11.47
N ARG A 13 4.23 36.92 10.18
CA ARG A 13 3.75 37.91 9.21
C ARG A 13 2.26 37.80 8.91
N ILE A 14 1.69 36.58 8.93
CA ILE A 14 0.23 36.37 8.88
C ILE A 14 -0.43 37.02 10.09
N ALA A 15 0.07 36.78 11.31
CA ALA A 15 -0.50 37.33 12.53
C ALA A 15 -0.48 38.87 12.52
N ALA A 16 0.66 39.48 12.16
CA ALA A 16 0.76 40.93 12.02
C ALA A 16 -0.25 41.49 11.02
N GLY A 17 -0.38 40.87 9.84
CA GLY A 17 -1.35 41.31 8.84
C GLY A 17 -2.81 41.17 9.28
N LEU A 18 -3.13 40.20 10.13
CA LEU A 18 -4.47 40.09 10.72
C LEU A 18 -4.74 41.20 11.74
N THR A 19 -3.75 41.54 12.58
CA THR A 19 -3.84 42.65 13.53
C THR A 19 -4.02 43.99 12.82
N ASP A 20 -3.33 44.17 11.69
CA ASP A 20 -3.43 45.37 10.85
C ASP A 20 -4.72 45.42 10.00
N GLY A 21 -5.64 44.46 10.18
CA GLY A 21 -6.92 44.40 9.45
C GLY A 21 -6.79 44.10 7.95
N LEU A 22 -5.65 43.54 7.50
CA LEU A 22 -5.43 43.23 6.09
C LEU A 22 -6.25 42.02 5.65
N SER A 23 -6.72 42.06 4.39
CA SER A 23 -7.38 40.91 3.78
C SER A 23 -6.41 39.74 3.56
N TYR A 24 -6.93 38.50 3.57
CA TYR A 24 -6.11 37.30 3.31
C TYR A 24 -5.40 37.35 1.96
N ARG A 25 -5.98 38.04 0.97
CA ARG A 25 -5.39 38.22 -0.37
C ARG A 25 -4.14 39.11 -0.30
N GLU A 26 -4.20 40.18 0.48
CA GLU A 26 -3.07 41.10 0.65
C GLU A 26 -1.93 40.48 1.48
N ILE A 27 -2.27 39.75 2.55
CA ILE A 27 -1.30 38.96 3.33
C ILE A 27 -0.58 37.94 2.44
N ALA A 28 -1.34 37.24 1.59
CA ALA A 28 -0.80 36.25 0.66
C ALA A 28 0.15 36.87 -0.37
N ARG A 29 -0.21 38.04 -0.93
CA ARG A 29 0.63 38.80 -1.86
C ARG A 29 1.95 39.21 -1.22
N ARG A 30 1.93 39.77 -0.01
CA ARG A 30 3.14 40.18 0.74
C ARG A 30 4.06 39.02 1.10
N LEU A 31 3.52 37.82 1.27
CA LEU A 31 4.27 36.60 1.57
C LEU A 31 4.73 35.84 0.32
N GLY A 32 4.28 36.23 -0.89
CA GLY A 32 4.52 35.46 -2.11
C GLY A 32 3.88 34.06 -2.07
N ARG A 33 2.73 33.93 -1.41
CA ARG A 33 2.01 32.64 -1.22
C ARG A 33 0.61 32.70 -1.84
N PRO A 34 0.01 31.56 -2.22
CA PRO A 34 -1.39 31.51 -2.63
C PRO A 34 -2.34 31.93 -1.50
N THR A 35 -3.41 32.67 -1.81
CA THR A 35 -4.43 33.08 -0.83
C THR A 35 -5.06 31.89 -0.10
N SER A 36 -5.30 30.79 -0.81
CA SER A 36 -5.81 29.53 -0.23
C SER A 36 -4.91 28.93 0.84
N THR A 37 -3.60 29.24 0.84
CA THR A 37 -2.67 28.82 1.90
C THR A 37 -2.92 29.60 3.18
N ILE A 38 -3.11 30.92 3.07
CA ILE A 38 -3.36 31.79 4.23
C ILE A 38 -4.74 31.48 4.83
N THR A 39 -5.78 31.38 4.01
CA THR A 39 -7.14 31.04 4.47
C THR A 39 -7.16 29.72 5.24
N ARG A 40 -6.54 28.67 4.70
CA ARG A 40 -6.50 27.34 5.35
C ARG A 40 -5.62 27.31 6.59
N GLU A 41 -4.56 28.11 6.63
CA GLU A 41 -3.71 28.22 7.83
C GLU A 41 -4.47 28.91 8.97
N VAL A 42 -5.09 30.05 8.68
CA VAL A 42 -5.82 30.84 9.69
C VAL A 42 -7.03 30.06 10.21
N ALA A 43 -7.86 29.52 9.31
CA ALA A 43 -9.03 28.73 9.70
C ALA A 43 -8.68 27.50 10.56
N ARG A 44 -7.55 26.85 10.29
CA ARG A 44 -7.12 25.64 11.01
C ARG A 44 -6.51 25.93 12.39
N ASN A 45 -6.11 27.17 12.67
CA ASN A 45 -5.40 27.53 13.90
C ASN A 45 -6.15 28.63 14.68
N GLY A 46 -7.49 28.54 14.74
CA GLY A 46 -8.33 29.39 15.59
C GLY A 46 -9.05 30.53 14.89
N GLY A 47 -8.88 30.70 13.57
CA GLY A 47 -9.53 31.79 12.83
C GLY A 47 -8.84 33.15 13.06
N PRO A 48 -9.30 34.21 12.37
CA PRO A 48 -8.60 35.50 12.33
C PRO A 48 -8.43 36.18 13.68
N THR A 49 -9.38 36.00 14.61
CA THR A 49 -9.38 36.64 15.93
C THR A 49 -8.56 35.89 16.99
N ALA A 50 -8.36 34.58 16.82
CA ALA A 50 -7.62 33.75 17.78
C ALA A 50 -6.33 33.14 17.20
N TYR A 51 -5.87 33.64 16.05
CA TYR A 51 -4.69 33.10 15.37
C TYR A 51 -3.40 33.36 16.17
N ARG A 52 -2.77 32.28 16.67
CA ARG A 52 -1.51 32.33 17.43
C ARG A 52 -0.36 31.72 16.63
N PRO A 53 0.64 32.49 16.17
CA PRO A 53 1.66 31.99 15.23
C PRO A 53 2.56 30.89 15.83
N GLN A 54 2.95 31.02 17.10
CA GLN A 54 3.79 30.03 17.79
C GLN A 54 3.07 28.68 17.94
N GLN A 55 1.78 28.72 18.34
CA GLN A 55 0.95 27.53 18.49
C GLN A 55 0.66 26.87 17.14
N ALA A 56 0.40 27.67 16.10
CA ALA A 56 0.21 27.18 14.74
C ALA A 56 1.46 26.46 14.21
N HIS A 57 2.65 26.99 14.50
CA HIS A 57 3.92 26.35 14.13
C HIS A 57 4.18 25.06 14.92
N GLN A 58 4.03 25.09 16.25
CA GLN A 58 4.16 23.89 17.08
C GLN A 58 3.17 22.81 16.64
N SER A 59 1.92 23.17 16.35
CA SER A 59 0.90 22.25 15.83
C SER A 59 1.27 21.69 14.44
N ALA A 60 1.86 22.51 13.57
CA ALA A 60 2.38 22.04 12.29
C ALA A 60 3.56 21.06 12.46
N LEU A 61 4.48 21.32 13.40
CA LEU A 61 5.58 20.43 13.75
C LEU A 61 5.08 19.13 14.39
N HIS A 62 4.12 19.20 15.32
CA HIS A 62 3.50 18.03 15.94
C HIS A 62 2.77 17.15 14.91
N ARG A 63 2.09 17.74 13.92
CA ARG A 63 1.46 16.98 12.82
C ARG A 63 2.47 16.39 11.85
N ALA A 64 3.55 17.12 11.57
CA ALA A 64 4.65 16.59 10.76
C ALA A 64 5.33 15.39 11.44
N ARG A 65 5.47 15.43 12.77
CA ARG A 65 6.01 14.33 13.58
C ARG A 65 5.03 13.17 13.78
N ARG A 66 3.73 13.45 13.95
CA ARG A 66 2.71 12.40 14.20
C ARG A 66 2.18 11.71 12.93
N GLY A 67 2.40 12.28 11.74
CA GLY A 67 1.71 11.80 10.53
C GLY A 67 0.18 11.91 10.66
N THR A 68 -0.56 11.56 9.61
CA THR A 68 -2.03 11.53 9.67
C THR A 68 -2.47 10.59 10.81
N PRO A 69 -3.40 10.99 11.70
CA PRO A 69 -3.96 10.11 12.72
C PRO A 69 -4.59 8.88 12.06
N ALA A 70 -4.37 7.71 12.64
CA ALA A 70 -5.02 6.48 12.21
C ALA A 70 -6.53 6.55 12.50
N PRO A 71 -7.39 5.93 11.67
CA PRO A 71 -8.75 5.61 12.09
C PRO A 71 -8.69 4.76 13.37
N PRO A 72 -9.70 4.89 14.27
CA PRO A 72 -9.73 4.16 15.53
C PRO A 72 -9.55 2.67 15.29
N ARG A 73 -8.69 2.04 16.09
CA ARG A 73 -8.46 0.60 16.08
C ARG A 73 -9.77 -0.06 16.50
N ALA A 74 -10.42 -0.78 15.59
CA ALA A 74 -11.62 -1.55 15.93
C ALA A 74 -11.28 -2.48 17.11
N VAL A 75 -12.10 -2.45 18.15
CA VAL A 75 -11.96 -3.36 19.30
C VAL A 75 -12.29 -4.76 18.79
N THR A 76 -11.28 -5.58 18.49
CA THR A 76 -11.46 -6.96 18.06
C THR A 76 -11.69 -7.85 19.28
N THR A 77 -12.67 -8.76 19.18
CA THR A 77 -12.92 -9.75 20.23
C THR A 77 -11.83 -10.83 20.23
N PRO A 78 -11.61 -11.54 21.37
CA PRO A 78 -10.62 -12.60 21.45
C PRO A 78 -10.79 -13.69 20.39
N THR A 79 -12.04 -14.05 20.08
CA THR A 79 -12.39 -15.04 19.04
C THR A 79 -12.01 -14.57 17.64
N LYS A 80 -12.30 -13.31 17.27
CA LYS A 80 -11.85 -12.75 15.99
C LYS A 80 -10.33 -12.79 15.88
N THR A 81 -9.64 -12.42 16.95
CA THR A 81 -8.17 -12.43 17.00
C THR A 81 -7.58 -13.85 16.89
N ALA A 82 -8.30 -14.90 17.27
CA ALA A 82 -7.86 -16.28 17.08
C ALA A 82 -8.02 -16.74 15.62
N LEU A 83 -9.18 -16.47 15.01
CA LEU A 83 -9.45 -16.79 13.60
C LEU A 83 -8.51 -16.05 12.64
N GLU A 84 -8.23 -14.76 12.90
CA GLU A 84 -7.26 -13.99 12.12
C GLU A 84 -5.86 -14.62 12.18
N ARG A 85 -5.45 -15.14 13.35
CA ARG A 85 -4.18 -15.85 13.51
C ARG A 85 -4.15 -17.15 12.71
N GLU A 86 -5.23 -17.93 12.76
CA GLU A 86 -5.33 -19.19 12.00
C GLU A 86 -5.19 -18.96 10.49
N ILE A 87 -5.90 -17.96 9.94
CA ILE A 87 -5.78 -17.61 8.50
C ILE A 87 -4.35 -17.22 8.14
N ILE A 88 -3.67 -16.44 8.99
CA ILE A 88 -2.27 -16.07 8.78
C ILE A 88 -1.36 -17.30 8.80
N GLU A 89 -1.57 -18.23 9.74
CA GLU A 89 -0.77 -19.45 9.83
C GLU A 89 -1.00 -20.38 8.62
N LEU A 90 -2.24 -20.50 8.12
CA LEU A 90 -2.53 -21.25 6.90
C LEU A 90 -1.81 -20.65 5.68
N ALA A 91 -1.80 -19.32 5.55
CA ALA A 91 -1.04 -18.65 4.49
C ALA A 91 0.47 -18.90 4.61
N VAL A 92 1.00 -18.93 5.84
CA VAL A 92 2.41 -19.25 6.11
C VAL A 92 2.74 -20.70 5.74
N GLN A 93 1.86 -21.66 6.09
CA GLN A 93 2.01 -23.06 5.72
C GLN A 93 1.95 -23.26 4.20
N ALA A 94 1.16 -22.45 3.49
CA ALA A 94 1.11 -22.42 2.03
C ALA A 94 2.34 -21.75 1.38
N GLY A 95 3.36 -21.37 2.16
CA GLY A 95 4.63 -20.83 1.67
C GLY A 95 4.70 -19.30 1.62
N MET A 96 3.67 -18.57 2.06
CA MET A 96 3.74 -17.11 2.13
C MET A 96 4.61 -16.67 3.32
N PRO A 97 5.56 -15.74 3.14
CA PRO A 97 6.33 -15.20 4.27
C PRO A 97 5.41 -14.56 5.31
N ARG A 98 5.65 -14.83 6.61
CA ARG A 98 4.76 -14.38 7.70
C ARG A 98 4.40 -12.89 7.66
N THR A 99 5.35 -12.00 7.37
CA THR A 99 5.06 -10.56 7.26
C THR A 99 4.17 -10.25 6.06
N ALA A 100 4.35 -10.93 4.93
CA ALA A 100 3.48 -10.78 3.76
C ALA A 100 2.07 -11.30 4.03
N ALA A 101 1.92 -12.44 4.72
CA ALA A 101 0.63 -12.96 5.15
C ALA A 101 -0.13 -11.98 6.05
N ARG A 102 0.58 -11.38 7.02
CA ARG A 102 0.00 -10.34 7.90
C ARG A 102 -0.42 -9.08 7.13
N VAL A 103 0.37 -8.65 6.14
CA VAL A 103 0.04 -7.49 5.29
C VAL A 103 -1.15 -7.79 4.38
N HIS A 104 -1.16 -8.95 3.73
CA HIS A 104 -2.28 -9.40 2.89
C HIS A 104 -3.57 -9.45 3.71
N HIS A 105 -3.52 -10.04 4.89
CA HIS A 105 -4.68 -10.13 5.77
C HIS A 105 -5.18 -8.75 6.27
N ASP A 106 -4.29 -7.83 6.67
CA ASP A 106 -4.72 -6.47 7.08
C ASP A 106 -5.32 -5.66 5.91
N LEU A 107 -4.86 -5.91 4.67
CA LEU A 107 -5.46 -5.33 3.46
C LEU A 107 -6.84 -5.93 3.16
N MET A 108 -7.00 -7.25 3.25
CA MET A 108 -8.29 -7.94 3.08
C MET A 108 -9.35 -7.48 4.08
N LEU A 109 -8.93 -7.11 5.30
CA LEU A 109 -9.82 -6.61 6.35
C LEU A 109 -10.00 -5.07 6.32
N ALA A 110 -9.37 -4.37 5.39
CA ALA A 110 -9.60 -2.94 5.22
C ALA A 110 -10.93 -2.70 4.50
N GLU A 111 -11.82 -1.87 5.08
CA GLU A 111 -13.13 -1.56 4.48
C GLU A 111 -13.05 -1.05 3.04
N ASP A 112 -11.99 -0.30 2.71
CA ASP A 112 -11.74 0.23 1.37
C ASP A 112 -10.69 -0.58 0.58
N GLY A 113 -10.20 -1.70 1.13
CA GLY A 113 -9.14 -2.52 0.54
C GLY A 113 -7.78 -1.83 0.43
N ARG A 114 -7.59 -0.67 1.09
CA ARG A 114 -6.46 0.24 0.84
C ARG A 114 -5.64 0.52 2.09
N ARG A 115 -4.32 0.46 1.94
CA ARG A 115 -3.36 0.89 2.97
C ARG A 115 -2.11 1.50 2.37
N THR A 116 -1.54 2.50 3.03
CA THR A 116 -0.17 2.96 2.79
C THR A 116 0.85 2.10 3.55
N ALA A 117 2.10 2.06 3.09
CA ALA A 117 3.19 1.38 3.82
C ALA A 117 3.33 1.88 5.27
N ALA A 118 3.10 3.18 5.50
CA ALA A 118 3.18 3.76 6.84
C ALA A 118 2.04 3.29 7.76
N GLU A 119 0.84 3.05 7.22
CA GLU A 119 -0.28 2.48 7.99
C GLU A 119 -0.02 1.02 8.32
N LEU A 120 0.43 0.23 7.35
CA LEU A 120 0.79 -1.18 7.55
C LEU A 120 1.87 -1.33 8.63
N ALA A 121 2.94 -0.53 8.57
CA ALA A 121 4.02 -0.56 9.55
C ALA A 121 3.51 -0.29 10.98
N ARG A 122 2.64 0.70 11.14
CA ARG A 122 2.04 1.05 12.44
C ARG A 122 1.06 -0.01 12.94
N ARG A 123 0.14 -0.47 12.09
CA ARG A 123 -0.93 -1.41 12.47
C ARG A 123 -0.37 -2.77 12.86
N LEU A 124 0.60 -3.24 12.09
CA LEU A 124 1.22 -4.55 12.30
C LEU A 124 2.38 -4.51 13.30
N ASN A 125 2.82 -3.31 13.73
CA ASN A 125 3.99 -3.10 14.55
C ASN A 125 5.25 -3.76 13.94
N VAL A 126 5.51 -3.44 12.67
CA VAL A 126 6.63 -3.97 11.88
C VAL A 126 7.40 -2.82 11.24
N SER A 127 8.73 -2.98 11.08
CA SER A 127 9.58 -1.94 10.50
C SER A 127 9.17 -1.56 9.06
N PRO A 128 9.37 -0.29 8.63
CA PRO A 128 9.08 0.12 7.25
C PRO A 128 9.84 -0.68 6.19
N ALA A 129 11.06 -1.14 6.50
CA ALA A 129 11.86 -1.98 5.62
C ALA A 129 11.20 -3.34 5.37
N SER A 130 10.75 -4.02 6.42
CA SER A 130 10.05 -5.30 6.30
C SER A 130 8.70 -5.16 5.60
N ILE A 131 7.97 -4.06 5.83
CA ILE A 131 6.76 -3.74 5.06
C ILE A 131 7.09 -3.57 3.58
N SER A 132 8.17 -2.86 3.25
CA SER A 132 8.59 -2.63 1.85
C SER A 132 8.93 -3.93 1.13
N VAL A 133 9.50 -4.92 1.82
CA VAL A 133 9.73 -6.26 1.26
C VAL A 133 8.41 -7.00 1.06
N ALA A 134 7.54 -6.99 2.08
CA ALA A 134 6.25 -7.68 2.03
C ALA A 134 5.33 -7.16 0.91
N VAL A 135 5.13 -5.84 0.82
CA VAL A 135 4.26 -5.25 -0.21
C VAL A 135 4.83 -5.44 -1.61
N ARG A 136 6.16 -5.45 -1.78
CA ARG A 136 6.79 -5.73 -3.07
C ARG A 136 6.50 -7.16 -3.52
N LEU A 137 6.60 -8.13 -2.61
CA LEU A 137 6.25 -9.51 -2.89
C LEU A 137 4.78 -9.65 -3.27
N LEU A 138 3.87 -9.05 -2.49
CA LEU A 138 2.43 -9.13 -2.77
C LEU A 138 2.07 -8.51 -4.12
N VAL A 139 2.70 -7.39 -4.48
CA VAL A 139 2.52 -6.78 -5.81
C VAL A 139 3.09 -7.67 -6.91
N GLN A 140 4.29 -8.22 -6.71
CA GLN A 140 4.94 -9.11 -7.67
C GLN A 140 4.13 -10.40 -7.91
N GLN A 141 3.48 -10.92 -6.87
CA GLN A 141 2.67 -12.14 -6.93
C GLN A 141 1.20 -11.87 -7.30
N GLY A 142 0.84 -10.64 -7.67
CA GLY A 142 -0.51 -10.28 -8.13
C GLY A 142 -1.54 -10.08 -7.02
N TYR A 143 -1.22 -10.43 -5.77
CA TYR A 143 -2.11 -10.27 -4.61
C TYR A 143 -2.47 -8.83 -4.29
N ALA A 144 -1.66 -7.84 -4.68
CA ALA A 144 -1.98 -6.43 -4.47
C ALA A 144 -1.55 -5.59 -5.68
N ARG A 145 -2.15 -4.41 -5.84
CA ARG A 145 -1.64 -3.38 -6.76
C ARG A 145 -1.08 -2.21 -5.98
N ARG A 146 -0.11 -1.54 -6.61
CA ARG A 146 0.42 -0.26 -6.12
C ARG A 146 -0.17 0.87 -6.95
N GLU A 147 -0.90 1.74 -6.29
CA GLU A 147 -1.47 2.96 -6.85
C GLU A 147 -0.78 4.18 -6.27
N ARG A 148 -0.85 5.31 -6.98
CA ARG A 148 -0.31 6.58 -6.50
C ARG A 148 -1.46 7.47 -6.07
N ASP A 149 -1.46 7.89 -4.81
CA ASP A 149 -2.44 8.85 -4.29
C ASP A 149 -2.36 10.15 -5.11
N PRO A 150 -3.40 10.53 -5.88
CA PRO A 150 -3.42 11.72 -6.71
C PRO A 150 -3.18 13.01 -5.92
N HIS A 151 -3.57 13.02 -4.64
CA HIS A 151 -3.54 14.20 -3.78
C HIS A 151 -2.26 14.28 -2.93
N ARG A 152 -1.64 13.14 -2.58
CA ARG A 152 -0.51 13.13 -1.63
C ARG A 152 0.80 12.56 -2.16
N ARG A 153 0.88 12.13 -3.43
CA ARG A 153 2.08 11.53 -4.06
C ARG A 153 2.64 10.31 -3.29
N ARG A 154 1.82 9.64 -2.49
CA ARG A 154 2.22 8.46 -1.70
C ARG A 154 1.76 7.20 -2.41
N ASP A 155 2.55 6.15 -2.30
CA ASP A 155 2.15 4.82 -2.75
C ASP A 155 1.08 4.27 -1.80
N VAL A 156 -0.03 3.82 -2.38
CA VAL A 156 -1.14 3.13 -1.72
C VAL A 156 -1.19 1.71 -2.29
N TYR A 157 -1.28 0.72 -1.42
CA TYR A 157 -1.43 -0.68 -1.78
C TYR A 157 -2.91 -1.05 -1.68
N VAL A 158 -3.38 -1.76 -2.70
CA VAL A 158 -4.81 -2.03 -2.92
C VAL A 158 -5.00 -3.52 -3.16
N ILE A 159 -5.93 -4.11 -2.42
CA ILE A 159 -6.57 -5.39 -2.73
C ILE A 159 -7.97 -5.07 -3.26
N ASP A 160 -8.32 -5.65 -4.40
CA ASP A 160 -9.65 -5.59 -4.99
C ASP A 160 -10.15 -7.01 -5.29
N ASP A 161 -11.39 -7.14 -5.75
CA ASP A 161 -12.05 -8.43 -5.97
C ASP A 161 -11.31 -9.31 -7.00
N ASP A 162 -10.63 -8.68 -7.96
CA ASP A 162 -9.81 -9.34 -8.98
C ASP A 162 -8.41 -9.77 -8.48
N ALA A 163 -8.03 -9.52 -7.21
CA ALA A 163 -6.68 -9.79 -6.70
C ALA A 163 -6.29 -11.28 -6.82
N TRP A 164 -7.20 -12.18 -6.48
CA TRP A 164 -6.96 -13.63 -6.59
C TRP A 164 -6.86 -14.10 -8.04
N TYR A 165 -7.72 -13.59 -8.92
CA TYR A 165 -7.64 -13.87 -10.34
C TYR A 165 -6.29 -13.43 -10.93
N ARG A 166 -5.84 -12.20 -10.61
CA ARG A 166 -4.51 -11.73 -11.01
C ARG A 166 -3.38 -12.59 -10.46
N ALA A 167 -3.46 -13.01 -9.20
CA ALA A 167 -2.45 -13.89 -8.60
C ALA A 167 -2.35 -15.23 -9.33
N ILE A 168 -3.48 -15.83 -9.74
CA ILE A 168 -3.51 -17.05 -10.56
C ILE A 168 -2.82 -16.81 -11.92
N LEU A 169 -3.14 -15.70 -12.60
CA LEU A 169 -2.54 -15.37 -13.89
C LEU A 169 -1.02 -15.12 -13.80
N VAL A 170 -0.57 -14.48 -12.71
CA VAL A 170 0.87 -14.29 -12.43
C VAL A 170 1.55 -15.62 -12.16
N GLY A 171 0.94 -16.47 -11.32
CA GLY A 171 1.42 -17.82 -11.02
C GLY A 171 1.59 -18.66 -12.28
N ARG A 172 0.63 -18.59 -13.22
CA ARG A 172 0.75 -19.22 -14.54
C ARG A 172 2.02 -18.83 -15.27
N GLN A 173 2.28 -17.53 -15.39
CA GLN A 173 3.42 -17.05 -16.15
C GLN A 173 4.74 -17.58 -15.55
N GLN A 174 4.81 -17.67 -14.23
CA GLN A 174 5.95 -18.24 -13.52
C GLN A 174 6.07 -19.74 -13.77
N THR A 175 4.99 -20.52 -13.58
CA THR A 175 4.97 -21.97 -13.81
C THR A 175 5.36 -22.33 -15.24
N LEU A 176 4.78 -21.67 -16.25
CA LEU A 176 5.14 -21.91 -17.65
C LEU A 176 6.58 -21.51 -17.98
N GLY A 177 7.14 -20.52 -17.27
CA GLY A 177 8.57 -20.22 -17.31
C GLY A 177 9.42 -21.40 -16.82
N THR A 178 9.04 -22.00 -15.70
CA THR A 178 9.69 -23.20 -15.14
C THR A 178 9.55 -24.41 -16.05
N VAL A 179 8.38 -24.62 -16.67
CA VAL A 179 8.14 -25.69 -17.65
C VAL A 179 9.11 -25.55 -18.82
N ARG A 180 9.18 -24.37 -19.46
CA ARG A 180 10.09 -24.14 -20.60
C ARG A 180 11.55 -24.37 -20.23
N ALA A 181 11.99 -23.83 -19.09
CA ALA A 181 13.36 -24.03 -18.62
C ALA A 181 13.66 -25.52 -18.35
N SER A 182 12.71 -26.23 -17.74
CA SER A 182 12.86 -27.66 -17.42
C SER A 182 12.93 -28.53 -18.67
N MET A 183 12.14 -28.23 -19.71
CA MET A 183 12.21 -28.89 -21.01
C MET A 183 13.55 -28.65 -21.71
N ALA A 184 14.04 -27.40 -21.74
CA ALA A 184 15.34 -27.08 -22.32
C ALA A 184 16.49 -27.84 -21.64
N VAL A 185 16.45 -27.96 -20.32
CA VAL A 185 17.43 -28.77 -19.57
C VAL A 185 17.23 -30.27 -19.87
N ALA A 186 15.99 -30.75 -19.99
CA ALA A 186 15.73 -32.15 -20.35
C ALA A 186 16.34 -32.53 -21.71
N GLU A 187 16.21 -31.64 -22.70
CA GLU A 187 16.80 -31.80 -24.03
C GLU A 187 18.32 -31.79 -23.97
N ALA A 188 18.93 -30.87 -23.21
CA ALA A 188 20.38 -30.80 -23.06
C ALA A 188 21.01 -32.06 -22.42
N TYR A 189 20.28 -32.72 -21.51
CA TYR A 189 20.70 -34.01 -20.94
C TYR A 189 20.30 -35.22 -21.79
N GLY A 190 19.56 -35.02 -22.89
CA GLY A 190 18.96 -36.06 -23.71
C GLY A 190 17.66 -36.60 -23.09
N LEU A 191 16.59 -36.62 -23.89
CA LEU A 191 15.26 -37.02 -23.45
C LEU A 191 15.16 -38.49 -23.04
N ASP A 192 16.06 -39.35 -23.52
CA ASP A 192 16.12 -40.77 -23.14
C ASP A 192 16.92 -41.02 -21.85
N SER A 193 17.62 -40.01 -21.34
CA SER A 193 18.33 -40.14 -20.06
C SER A 193 17.33 -40.20 -18.90
N PRO A 194 17.67 -40.84 -17.77
CA PRO A 194 16.84 -40.81 -16.56
C PRO A 194 16.55 -39.38 -16.05
N VAL A 195 17.48 -38.44 -16.27
CA VAL A 195 17.33 -37.03 -15.88
C VAL A 195 16.37 -36.31 -16.83
N GLY A 196 16.60 -36.44 -18.15
CA GLY A 196 15.74 -35.85 -19.18
C GLY A 196 14.30 -36.32 -19.07
N ARG A 197 14.08 -37.64 -18.91
CA ARG A 197 12.73 -38.20 -18.70
C ARG A 197 12.02 -37.62 -17.48
N ARG A 198 12.73 -37.46 -16.36
CA ARG A 198 12.12 -36.92 -15.13
C ARG A 198 11.74 -35.46 -15.31
N LEU A 199 12.62 -34.64 -15.88
CA LEU A 199 12.35 -33.23 -16.15
C LEU A 199 11.21 -33.05 -17.14
N ALA A 200 11.20 -33.80 -18.24
CA ALA A 200 10.17 -33.73 -19.26
C ALA A 200 8.79 -34.15 -18.71
N LYS A 201 8.72 -35.24 -17.93
CA LYS A 201 7.48 -35.67 -17.28
C LYS A 201 6.94 -34.62 -16.31
N THR A 202 7.80 -34.06 -15.47
CA THR A 202 7.39 -33.01 -14.52
C THR A 202 6.91 -31.76 -15.25
N ALA A 203 7.62 -31.34 -16.31
CA ALA A 203 7.26 -30.17 -17.09
C ALA A 203 5.89 -30.36 -17.78
N ALA A 204 5.67 -31.51 -18.42
CA ALA A 204 4.39 -31.82 -19.07
C ALA A 204 3.23 -31.84 -18.07
N PHE A 205 3.42 -32.43 -16.89
CA PHE A 205 2.41 -32.44 -15.84
C PHE A 205 2.07 -31.02 -15.35
N LEU A 206 3.10 -30.22 -15.03
CA LEU A 206 2.91 -28.85 -14.55
C LEU A 206 2.26 -27.94 -15.59
N GLU A 207 2.60 -28.12 -16.87
CA GLU A 207 1.97 -27.39 -17.97
C GLU A 207 0.47 -27.67 -18.03
N HIS A 208 0.08 -28.94 -18.01
CA HIS A 208 -1.31 -29.35 -18.12
C HIS A 208 -2.16 -28.82 -16.95
N ILE A 209 -1.71 -29.05 -15.71
CA ILE A 209 -2.42 -28.57 -14.51
C ILE A 209 -2.50 -27.04 -14.52
N CYS A 210 -1.44 -26.35 -14.92
CA CYS A 210 -1.44 -24.90 -14.96
C CYS A 210 -2.49 -24.37 -15.95
N LEU A 211 -2.59 -24.97 -17.15
CA LEU A 211 -3.57 -24.60 -18.17
C LEU A 211 -5.01 -24.79 -17.66
N ASP A 212 -5.31 -25.94 -17.06
CA ASP A 212 -6.62 -26.24 -16.49
C ASP A 212 -7.04 -25.25 -15.39
N MET A 213 -6.10 -24.83 -14.54
CA MET A 213 -6.37 -23.86 -13.48
C MET A 213 -6.82 -22.49 -14.02
N ILE A 214 -6.30 -22.07 -15.18
CA ILE A 214 -6.65 -20.79 -15.78
C ILE A 214 -7.99 -20.87 -16.45
N ASP A 215 -8.25 -21.93 -17.22
CA ASP A 215 -9.56 -22.15 -17.81
C ASP A 215 -10.64 -22.18 -16.73
N SER A 216 -10.31 -22.77 -15.57
CA SER A 216 -11.17 -22.70 -14.39
C SER A 216 -11.33 -21.28 -13.85
N ALA A 217 -10.24 -20.54 -13.68
CA ALA A 217 -10.28 -19.16 -13.19
C ALA A 217 -11.07 -18.23 -14.12
N ASP A 218 -10.94 -18.38 -15.43
CA ASP A 218 -11.68 -17.63 -16.43
C ASP A 218 -13.17 -17.97 -16.41
N ARG A 219 -13.51 -19.28 -16.36
CA ARG A 219 -14.90 -19.74 -16.26
C ARG A 219 -15.62 -19.16 -15.03
N TRP A 220 -14.93 -19.09 -13.89
CA TRP A 220 -15.53 -18.67 -12.62
C TRP A 220 -15.29 -17.21 -12.28
N ARG A 221 -14.68 -16.42 -13.18
CA ARG A 221 -14.35 -15.02 -12.93
C ARG A 221 -15.57 -14.16 -12.57
N SER A 222 -16.75 -14.49 -13.09
CA SER A 222 -17.99 -13.78 -12.78
C SER A 222 -18.40 -13.83 -11.31
N LEU A 223 -17.85 -14.76 -10.51
CA LEU A 223 -18.08 -14.80 -9.06
C LEU A 223 -17.38 -13.65 -8.32
N LEU A 224 -16.47 -12.93 -8.99
CA LEU A 224 -15.73 -11.79 -8.44
C LEU A 224 -16.36 -10.43 -8.84
N ALA A 225 -17.51 -10.44 -9.52
CA ALA A 225 -18.19 -9.26 -10.05
C ALA A 225 -19.34 -8.76 -9.15
#